data_AF-A0A5Q0UML7-F1
#
_entry.id   AF-A0A5Q0UML7-F1
#
_cell.length_a   1.000
_cell.length_b   1.000
_cell.length_c   1.000
_cell.angle_alpha   90.00
_cell.angle_beta   90.00
_cell.angle_gamma   90.00
#
_symmetry.space_group_name_H-M   'P 1'
#
loop_
_entity.id
_entity.type
_entity.pdbx_description
1 polymer ?
#
loop_
_entity_poly.entity_id
_entity_poly.type
_entity_poly.pdbx_seq_one_letter_code
_entity_poly.pdbx_strand_id
1 'polypeptide(L)'
;MVSRESKIHAVVSVVGLAVLAAGAALFDVSIWWHQATVIGAFYAVIFGGTHAYFVVRGGGGDVPLTARKRFLLVLGGLVVLLPLAVVAGEWTVGPIPIRPVLTAVILGVLVWYLIAEGRAGYRATMAET
;
A
#
# COMPACT_ATOMS: atom_id res chain seq x y z
N MET A 1 -14.35 -18.43 -16.26
CA MET A 1 -14.73 -17.01 -16.47
C MET A 1 -13.82 -16.14 -15.59
N VAL A 2 -13.29 -15.03 -16.11
CA VAL A 2 -12.42 -14.11 -15.32
C VAL A 2 -13.27 -13.32 -14.32
N SER A 3 -12.90 -13.32 -13.04
CA SER A 3 -13.64 -12.60 -11.99
C SER A 3 -13.62 -11.08 -12.20
N ARG A 4 -14.61 -10.37 -11.65
CA ARG A 4 -14.62 -8.89 -11.70
C ARG A 4 -13.36 -8.32 -11.07
N GLU A 5 -12.91 -8.89 -9.97
CA GLU A 5 -11.70 -8.47 -9.26
C GLU A 5 -10.45 -8.59 -10.13
N SER A 6 -10.26 -9.72 -10.84
CA SER A 6 -9.16 -9.88 -11.79
C SER A 6 -9.21 -8.88 -12.95
N LYS A 7 -10.42 -8.55 -13.44
CA LYS A 7 -10.57 -7.52 -14.49
C LYS A 7 -10.16 -6.14 -13.98
N ILE A 8 -10.57 -5.77 -12.76
CA ILE A 8 -10.18 -4.49 -12.16
C ILE A 8 -8.67 -4.45 -11.90
N HIS A 9 -8.08 -5.53 -11.36
CA HIS A 9 -6.63 -5.62 -11.22
C HIS A 9 -5.91 -5.39 -12.54
N ALA A 10 -6.35 -6.03 -13.63
CA ALA A 10 -5.74 -5.82 -14.94
C ALA A 10 -5.82 -4.37 -15.41
N VAL A 11 -6.99 -3.72 -15.28
CA VAL A 11 -7.17 -2.31 -15.64
C VAL A 11 -6.27 -1.40 -14.80
N VAL A 12 -6.25 -1.59 -13.47
CA VAL A 12 -5.43 -0.78 -12.56
C VAL A 12 -3.94 -1.00 -12.83
N SER A 13 -3.50 -2.22 -13.17
CA SER A 13 -2.12 -2.50 -13.58
C SER A 13 -1.72 -1.74 -14.83
N VAL A 14 -2.57 -1.72 -15.87
CA VAL A 14 -2.30 -0.97 -17.10
C VAL A 14 -2.23 0.53 -16.81
N VAL A 15 -3.17 1.06 -16.03
CA VAL A 15 -3.16 2.47 -15.60
C VAL A 15 -1.91 2.79 -14.78
N GLY A 16 -1.52 1.90 -13.87
CA GLY A 16 -0.31 2.07 -13.05
C GLY A 16 0.96 2.09 -13.87
N LEU A 17 1.10 1.21 -14.86
CA LEU A 17 2.21 1.26 -15.81
C LEU A 17 2.22 2.56 -16.60
N ALA A 18 1.07 3.02 -17.08
CA ALA A 18 0.98 4.28 -17.82
C ALA A 18 1.38 5.49 -16.97
N VAL A 19 0.91 5.56 -15.72
CA VAL A 19 1.28 6.61 -14.77
C VAL A 19 2.77 6.60 -14.46
N LEU A 20 3.36 5.42 -14.21
CA LEU A 20 4.79 5.30 -13.93
C LEU A 20 5.65 5.65 -15.15
N ALA A 21 5.26 5.22 -16.35
CA ALA A 21 5.95 5.56 -17.58
C ALA A 21 5.89 7.07 -17.87
N ALA A 22 4.72 7.68 -17.72
CA ALA A 22 4.56 9.13 -17.86
C ALA A 22 5.38 9.90 -16.82
N GLY A 23 5.41 9.44 -15.57
CA GLY A 23 6.24 10.03 -14.52
C GLY A 23 7.73 9.92 -14.81
N ALA A 24 8.21 8.74 -15.21
CA ALA A 24 9.62 8.54 -15.57
C ALA A 24 10.04 9.45 -16.74
N ALA A 25 9.18 9.59 -17.76
CA ALA A 25 9.43 10.47 -18.89
C ALA A 25 9.41 11.96 -18.50
N LEU A 26 8.49 12.37 -17.62
CA LEU A 26 8.35 13.76 -17.19
C LEU A 26 9.50 14.24 -16.30
N PHE A 27 10.05 13.34 -15.46
CA PHE A 27 11.07 13.67 -14.47
C PHE A 27 12.48 13.20 -14.86
N ASP A 28 12.67 12.67 -16.07
CA ASP A 28 13.94 12.11 -16.57
C ASP A 28 14.58 11.10 -15.59
N VAL A 29 13.75 10.23 -15.01
CA VAL A 29 14.18 9.28 -13.98
C VAL A 29 14.61 7.95 -14.59
N SER A 30 15.85 7.55 -14.32
CA SER A 30 16.32 6.21 -14.68
C SER A 30 15.68 5.13 -13.82
N ILE A 31 14.82 4.32 -14.44
CA ILE A 31 14.16 3.18 -13.79
C ILE A 31 15.20 2.14 -13.31
N TRP A 32 16.36 2.06 -13.97
CA TRP A 32 17.39 1.06 -13.67
C TRP A 32 18.02 1.25 -12.29
N TRP A 33 18.23 2.50 -11.87
CA TRP A 33 18.78 2.82 -10.55
C TRP A 33 17.72 2.87 -9.45
N HIS A 34 16.43 2.86 -9.79
CA HIS A 34 15.32 3.11 -8.85
C HIS A 34 14.32 1.95 -8.80
N GLN A 35 14.76 0.74 -9.17
CA GLN A 35 13.92 -0.43 -9.32
C GLN A 35 13.03 -0.69 -8.10
N ALA A 36 13.57 -0.67 -6.87
CA ALA A 36 12.80 -0.91 -5.66
C ALA A 36 11.67 0.10 -5.46
N THR A 37 11.93 1.39 -5.69
CA THR A 37 10.94 2.46 -5.59
C THR A 37 9.85 2.33 -6.66
N VAL A 38 10.25 2.07 -7.90
CA VAL A 38 9.31 1.90 -9.02
C VAL A 38 8.42 0.67 -8.82
N ILE A 39 9.00 -0.45 -8.38
CA ILE A 39 8.27 -1.67 -8.06
C ILE A 39 7.30 -1.43 -6.88
N GLY A 40 7.76 -0.76 -5.82
CA GLY A 40 6.93 -0.41 -4.68
C GLY A 40 5.76 0.49 -5.06
N ALA A 41 6.01 1.53 -5.87
CA ALA A 41 4.97 2.42 -6.39
C ALA A 41 3.99 1.68 -7.30
N PHE A 42 4.48 0.78 -8.15
CA PHE A 42 3.63 -0.05 -9.00
C PHE A 42 2.68 -0.93 -8.19
N TYR A 43 3.20 -1.65 -7.20
CA TYR A 43 2.37 -2.47 -6.32
C TYR A 43 1.40 -1.63 -5.49
N ALA A 44 1.81 -0.47 -5.00
CA ALA A 44 0.93 0.46 -4.33
C ALA A 44 -0.25 0.87 -5.23
N VAL A 45 -0.01 1.17 -6.50
CA VAL A 45 -1.08 1.50 -7.45
C VAL A 45 -1.98 0.30 -7.73
N ILE A 46 -1.43 -0.89 -8.00
CA ILE A 46 -2.24 -2.07 -8.34
C ILE A 46 -3.14 -2.47 -7.18
N PHE A 47 -2.55 -2.70 -6.01
CA PHE A 47 -3.30 -3.17 -4.85
C PHE A 47 -4.16 -2.03 -4.32
N GLY A 48 -3.58 -0.85 -4.10
CA GLY A 48 -4.31 0.33 -3.62
C GLY A 48 -5.47 0.72 -4.54
N GLY A 49 -5.24 0.80 -5.84
CA GLY A 49 -6.27 1.18 -6.82
C GLY A 49 -7.42 0.18 -6.88
N THR A 50 -7.13 -1.13 -6.79
CA THR A 50 -8.18 -2.15 -6.77
C THR A 50 -9.00 -2.08 -5.48
N HIS A 51 -8.35 -1.95 -4.32
CA HIS A 51 -9.05 -1.78 -3.04
C HIS A 51 -9.87 -0.48 -3.01
N ALA A 52 -9.31 0.63 -3.50
CA ALA A 52 -10.00 1.92 -3.60
C ALA A 52 -11.24 1.84 -4.50
N TYR A 53 -11.14 1.20 -5.67
CA TYR A 53 -12.27 0.97 -6.56
C TYR A 53 -13.44 0.29 -5.83
N PHE A 54 -13.17 -0.82 -5.14
CA PHE A 54 -14.20 -1.56 -4.43
C PHE A 54 -14.72 -0.82 -3.20
N VAL A 55 -13.89 -0.03 -2.52
CA VAL A 55 -14.35 0.84 -1.41
C VAL A 55 -15.32 1.90 -1.91
N VAL A 56 -14.98 2.59 -3.02
CA VAL A 56 -15.85 3.60 -3.64
C VAL A 56 -17.15 3.00 -4.15
N ARG A 57 -17.11 1.78 -4.69
CA ARG A 57 -18.29 1.01 -5.11
C ARG A 57 -19.17 0.50 -3.95
N GLY A 58 -18.70 0.59 -2.70
CA GLY A 58 -19.40 0.02 -1.55
C GLY A 58 -19.24 -1.51 -1.37
N GLY A 59 -18.32 -2.15 -2.09
CA GLY A 59 -18.03 -3.58 -2.01
C GLY A 59 -18.16 -4.32 -3.36
N GLY A 60 -18.35 -5.65 -3.31
CA GLY A 60 -18.65 -6.47 -4.49
C GLY A 60 -17.47 -7.26 -5.09
N GLY A 61 -16.46 -7.59 -4.29
CA GLY A 61 -15.40 -8.54 -4.62
C GLY A 61 -15.16 -9.51 -3.45
N ASP A 62 -14.15 -10.35 -3.55
CA ASP A 62 -13.93 -11.48 -2.63
C ASP A 62 -13.43 -11.01 -1.25
N VAL A 63 -12.71 -9.87 -1.22
CA VAL A 63 -12.22 -9.27 0.02
C VAL A 63 -13.30 -8.39 0.69
N PRO A 64 -13.58 -8.56 2.01
CA PRO A 64 -14.54 -7.74 2.75
C PRO A 64 -14.23 -6.25 2.73
N LEU A 65 -15.26 -5.41 2.68
CA LEU A 65 -15.12 -3.94 2.60
C LEU A 65 -14.27 -3.36 3.74
N THR A 66 -14.41 -3.89 4.96
CA THR A 66 -13.65 -3.45 6.13
C THR A 66 -12.16 -3.76 6.01
N ALA A 67 -11.80 -4.93 5.47
CA ALA A 67 -10.41 -5.29 5.19
C ALA A 67 -9.80 -4.39 4.12
N ARG A 68 -10.56 -4.09 3.05
CA ARG A 68 -10.09 -3.14 2.02
C ARG A 68 -9.79 -1.75 2.59
N LYS A 69 -10.63 -1.24 3.50
CA LYS A 69 -10.40 0.05 4.17
C LYS A 69 -9.16 0.03 5.06
N ARG A 70 -8.93 -1.05 5.83
CA ARG A 70 -7.72 -1.21 6.65
C ARG A 70 -6.46 -1.26 5.78
N PHE A 71 -6.50 -2.01 4.68
CA PHE A 71 -5.39 -2.05 3.72
C PHE A 71 -5.06 -0.65 3.18
N LEU A 72 -6.08 0.11 2.74
CA LEU A 72 -5.87 1.48 2.22
C LEU A 72 -5.33 2.43 3.28
N LEU A 73 -5.77 2.31 4.53
CA LEU A 73 -5.23 3.10 5.63
C LEU A 73 -3.73 2.85 5.82
N VAL A 74 -3.33 1.57 5.85
CA VAL A 74 -1.93 1.17 6.01
C VAL A 74 -1.10 1.60 4.80
N LEU A 75 -1.61 1.37 3.59
CA LEU A 75 -0.94 1.79 2.36
C LEU A 75 -0.74 3.31 2.34
N GLY A 76 -1.77 4.09 2.67
CA GLY A 76 -1.67 5.55 2.77
C GLY A 76 -0.62 5.99 3.78
N GLY A 77 -0.59 5.34 4.95
CA GLY A 77 0.46 5.56 5.95
C GLY A 77 1.86 5.27 5.42
N LEU A 78 2.08 4.14 4.75
CA LEU A 78 3.38 3.75 4.19
C LEU A 78 3.83 4.68 3.06
N VAL A 79 2.90 5.12 2.19
CA VAL A 79 3.17 6.09 1.12
C VAL A 79 3.67 7.42 1.68
N VAL A 80 3.30 7.78 2.91
CA VAL A 80 3.79 8.99 3.59
C VAL A 80 5.08 8.71 4.37
N LEU A 81 5.09 7.65 5.17
CA LEU A 81 6.18 7.34 6.10
C LEU A 81 7.48 6.94 5.39
N LEU A 82 7.41 6.21 4.28
CA LEU A 82 8.61 5.75 3.57
C LEU A 82 9.39 6.92 2.93
N PRO A 83 8.76 7.84 2.16
CA PRO A 83 9.47 9.04 1.70
C PRO A 83 9.98 9.91 2.85
N LEU A 84 9.21 10.04 3.93
CA LEU A 84 9.63 10.79 5.10
C LEU A 84 10.90 10.19 5.73
N ALA A 85 11.01 8.87 5.79
CA ALA A 85 12.22 8.18 6.27
C ALA A 85 13.45 8.41 5.38
N VAL A 86 13.24 8.65 4.08
CA VAL A 86 14.32 9.01 3.15
C VAL A 86 14.75 10.46 3.35
N VAL A 87 13.80 11.39 3.43
CA VAL A 87 14.09 12.85 3.47
C VAL A 87 14.55 13.31 4.85
N ALA A 88 13.94 12.78 5.92
CA ALA A 88 14.17 13.22 7.30
C ALA A 88 14.91 12.18 8.16
N GLY A 89 15.31 11.03 7.59
CA GLY A 89 15.93 9.94 8.36
C GLY A 89 17.20 10.37 9.10
N GLU A 90 18.04 11.20 8.46
CA GLU A 90 19.29 11.70 9.05
C GLU A 90 19.09 12.88 9.99
N TRP A 91 17.85 13.32 10.22
CA TRP A 91 17.58 14.44 11.11
C TRP A 91 17.65 14.02 12.58
N THR A 92 17.97 14.98 13.42
CA THR A 92 17.86 14.88 14.88
C THR A 92 16.89 15.95 15.37
N VAL A 93 16.04 15.58 16.33
CA VAL A 93 15.17 16.53 17.05
C VAL A 93 15.59 16.50 18.51
N GLY A 94 16.40 17.48 18.90
CA GLY A 94 17.13 17.45 20.17
C GLY A 94 18.06 16.23 20.23
N PRO A 95 18.04 15.42 21.31
CA PRO A 95 18.87 14.22 21.42
C PRO A 95 18.31 13.00 20.68
N ILE A 96 17.15 13.11 20.01
CA ILE A 96 16.44 11.97 19.43
C ILE A 96 16.75 11.86 17.93
N PRO A 97 17.40 10.77 17.47
CA PRO A 97 17.55 10.49 16.05
C PRO A 97 16.23 10.07 15.41
N ILE A 98 15.89 10.64 14.26
CA ILE A 98 14.58 10.43 13.60
C ILE A 98 14.48 9.07 12.91
N ARG A 99 15.55 8.57 12.28
CA ARG A 99 15.57 7.25 11.62
C ARG A 99 15.00 6.11 12.48
N PRO A 100 15.47 5.84 13.71
CA PRO A 100 14.92 4.75 14.52
C PRO A 100 13.45 4.98 14.92
N VAL A 101 13.03 6.24 15.13
CA VAL A 101 11.63 6.56 15.42
C VAL A 101 10.74 6.23 14.22
N LEU A 102 11.10 6.67 13.01
CA LEU A 102 10.34 6.36 11.80
C LEU A 102 10.32 4.85 11.51
N THR A 103 11.44 4.16 11.69
CA THR A 103 11.51 2.69 11.56
C THR A 103 10.55 2.01 12.54
N ALA A 104 10.54 2.42 13.82
CA ALA A 104 9.65 1.86 14.82
C ALA A 104 8.17 2.09 14.48
N VAL A 105 7.83 3.29 13.99
CA VAL A 105 6.46 3.62 13.56
C VAL A 105 6.03 2.77 12.36
N ILE A 106 6.89 2.65 11.34
CA ILE A 106 6.61 1.82 10.15
C ILE A 106 6.38 0.37 10.55
N LEU A 107 7.28 -0.21 11.36
CA LEU A 107 7.15 -1.58 11.85
C LEU A 107 5.89 -1.74 12.71
N GLY A 108 5.59 -0.78 13.58
CA GLY A 108 4.38 -0.78 14.39
C GLY A 108 3.09 -0.82 13.56
N VAL A 109 3.02 -0.02 12.48
CA VAL A 109 1.88 -0.02 11.54
C VAL A 109 1.73 -1.38 10.86
N LEU A 110 2.84 -1.97 10.39
CA LEU A 110 2.82 -3.28 9.73
C LEU A 110 2.39 -4.40 10.69
N VAL A 111 2.97 -4.42 11.90
CA VAL A 111 2.61 -5.41 12.93
C VAL A 111 1.15 -5.26 13.33
N TRP A 112 0.68 -4.03 13.54
CA TRP A 112 -0.73 -3.77 13.84
C TRP A 112 -1.65 -4.29 12.75
N TYR A 113 -1.33 -4.04 11.47
CA TYR A 113 -2.11 -4.51 10.33
C TYR A 113 -2.22 -6.04 10.31
N LEU A 114 -1.08 -6.74 10.48
CA LEU A 114 -1.05 -8.20 10.51
C LEU A 114 -1.89 -8.77 11.65
N ILE A 115 -1.81 -8.17 12.85
CA ILE A 115 -2.64 -8.57 13.99
C ILE A 115 -4.13 -8.31 13.71
N ALA A 116 -4.47 -7.16 13.13
CA ALA A 116 -5.84 -6.78 12.84
C ALA A 116 -6.50 -7.73 11.82
N GLU A 117 -5.80 -8.03 10.72
CA GLU A 117 -6.28 -8.99 9.71
C GLU A 117 -6.31 -10.42 10.27
N GLY A 118 -5.28 -10.84 11.02
CA GLY A 118 -5.25 -12.16 11.64
C GLY A 118 -6.41 -12.39 12.61
N ARG A 119 -6.73 -11.40 13.45
CA ARG A 119 -7.90 -11.46 14.36
C ARG A 119 -9.21 -11.47 13.60
N ALA A 120 -9.33 -10.69 12.53
CA ALA A 120 -10.54 -10.66 11.71
C ALA A 120 -10.77 -12.00 11.00
N GLY A 121 -9.72 -12.58 10.41
CA GLY A 121 -9.77 -13.90 9.78
C GLY A 121 -10.14 -15.01 10.77
N TYR A 122 -9.47 -15.04 11.93
CA TYR A 122 -9.77 -16.03 12.97
C TYR A 122 -11.24 -15.98 13.43
N ARG A 123 -11.79 -14.78 13.64
CA ARG A 123 -13.19 -14.61 14.03
C ARG A 123 -14.16 -15.04 12.94
N ALA A 124 -13.84 -14.81 11.67
CA ALA A 124 -14.68 -15.25 10.57
C ALA A 124 -14.76 -16.79 10.53
N THR A 125 -13.61 -17.48 10.66
CA THR A 125 -13.56 -18.94 10.71
C THR A 125 -14.37 -19.53 11.88
N MET A 126 -14.30 -18.91 13.07
CA MET A 126 -15.03 -19.38 14.26
C MET A 126 -16.53 -19.10 14.22
N ALA A 127 -17.00 -18.21 13.35
CA ALA A 127 -18.43 -17.94 13.18
C ALA A 127 -19.10 -18.90 12.18
N GLU A 128 -18.31 -19.67 11.42
CA GLU A 128 -18.79 -20.65 10.44
C GLU A 128 -18.94 -22.06 11.03
N THR A 129 -18.47 -22.29 12.26
CA THR A 129 -18.62 -23.52 13.06
C THR A 129 -19.75 -23.41 14.05
#